data_AF-A0A6B3FC92-F1
#
_entry.id   AF-A0A6B3FC92-F1
#
_cell.length_a   1.000
_cell.length_b   1.000
_cell.length_c   1.000
_cell.angle_alpha   90.00
_cell.angle_beta   90.00
_cell.angle_gamma   90.00
#
_symmetry.space_group_name_H-M   'P 1'
#
loop_
_entity.id
_entity.type
_entity.pdbx_description
1 polymer ?
#
loop_
_entity_poly.entity_id
_entity_poly.type
_entity_poly.pdbx_seq_one_letter_code
_entity_poly.pdbx_strand_id
1 'polypeptide(L)' 'LVKDKATKETFTDEESERILYGFVSKKLYEYGLYCRADDRGDPVIQLSPPLISDQSTFDEIEGIIRQVLTEAWT' A
#
# COMPACT_ATOMS: atom_id res chain seq x y z
N LEU A 1 7.36 2.66 -1.57
CA LEU A 1 6.44 3.73 -2.02
C LEU A 1 7.23 5.02 -2.04
N VAL A 2 7.02 5.89 -3.02
CA VAL A 2 7.81 7.12 -3.17
C VAL A 2 6.89 8.29 -3.50
N LYS A 3 7.29 9.48 -3.07
CA LYS A 3 6.62 10.74 -3.37
C LYS A 3 6.79 11.12 -4.83
N ASP A 4 8.01 10.97 -5.36
CA ASP A 4 8.33 11.25 -6.76
C ASP A 4 8.87 10.01 -7.46
N LYS A 5 8.25 9.66 -8.60
CA LYS A 5 8.59 8.44 -9.36
C LYS A 5 9.87 8.56 -10.17
N ALA A 6 10.25 9.76 -10.57
CA ALA A 6 11.42 10.07 -11.39
C ALA A 6 12.69 10.21 -10.54
N THR A 7 12.62 10.92 -9.41
CA THR A 7 13.75 11.12 -8.50
C THR A 7 13.87 10.03 -7.44
N LYS A 8 12.81 9.24 -7.21
CA LYS A 8 12.69 8.29 -6.10
C LYS A 8 12.74 8.97 -4.73
N GLU A 9 12.37 10.24 -4.65
CA GLU A 9 12.23 10.94 -3.37
C GLU A 9 11.27 10.17 -2.46
N THR A 10 11.76 9.83 -1.26
CA THR A 10 10.96 9.17 -0.23
C THR A 10 10.09 10.18 0.52
N PHE A 11 9.11 9.69 1.26
CA PHE A 11 8.28 10.52 2.13
C PHE A 11 9.07 11.00 3.35
N THR A 12 8.69 12.16 3.90
CA THR A 12 9.09 12.51 5.28
C THR A 12 8.38 11.61 6.30
N ASP A 13 8.82 11.64 7.55
CA ASP A 13 8.18 10.90 8.64
C ASP A 13 6.69 11.31 8.80
N GLU A 14 6.40 12.61 8.74
CA GLU A 14 5.01 13.12 8.84
C GLU A 14 4.16 12.75 7.62
N GLU A 15 4.74 12.77 6.43
CA GLU A 15 4.07 12.32 5.20
C GLU A 15 3.79 10.82 5.24
N SER A 16 4.75 10.01 5.72
CA SER A 16 4.60 8.57 5.90
C SER A 16 3.48 8.25 6.88
N GLU A 17 3.45 8.92 8.03
CA GLU A 17 2.40 8.73 9.04
C GLU A 17 1.01 9.02 8.46
N ARG A 18 0.87 10.19 7.81
CA ARG A 18 -0.39 10.64 7.23
C ARG A 18 -0.85 9.75 6.08
N ILE A 19 0.04 9.36 5.18
CA ILE A 19 -0.32 8.61 3.96
C ILE A 19 -0.49 7.13 4.29
N LEU A 20 0.49 6.49 4.93
CA LEU A 20 0.48 5.03 5.15
C LEU A 20 -0.55 4.64 6.21
N TYR A 21 -0.50 5.23 7.41
CA TYR A 21 -1.42 4.88 8.50
C TYR A 21 -2.72 5.67 8.43
N GLY A 22 -2.65 6.96 8.05
CA GLY A 22 -3.81 7.83 7.98
C GLY A 22 -4.79 7.49 6.85
N PHE A 23 -4.30 7.02 5.70
CA PHE A 23 -5.10 6.75 4.50
C PHE A 23 -4.98 5.30 3.99
N VAL A 24 -3.79 4.89 3.55
CA VAL A 24 -3.57 3.64 2.79
C VAL A 24 -4.00 2.42 3.61
N SER A 25 -3.50 2.26 4.83
CA SER A 25 -3.83 1.13 5.70
C SER A 25 -5.33 0.99 5.94
N LYS A 26 -6.01 2.11 6.21
CA LYS A 26 -7.46 2.13 6.44
C LYS A 26 -8.24 1.78 5.17
N LYS A 27 -7.83 2.31 4.01
CA LYS A 27 -8.50 2.07 2.73
C LYS A 27 -8.30 0.65 2.23
N LEU A 28 -7.10 0.09 2.37
CA LEU A 28 -6.85 -1.33 2.04
C LEU A 28 -7.79 -2.23 2.87
N TYR A 29 -7.93 -1.95 4.17
CA TYR A 29 -8.87 -2.68 5.02
C TYR A 29 -10.34 -2.49 4.61
N GLU A 30 -10.77 -1.27 4.30
CA GLU A 30 -12.13 -0.96 3.83
C GLU A 30 -12.48 -1.72 2.54
N TYR A 31 -11.52 -1.87 1.62
CA TYR A 31 -11.67 -2.64 0.39
C TYR A 31 -11.45 -4.15 0.57
N GLY A 32 -11.29 -4.64 1.80
CA GLY A 32 -11.22 -6.06 2.12
C GLY A 32 -9.81 -6.67 2.12
N LEU A 33 -8.76 -5.87 1.90
CA LEU A 33 -7.38 -6.32 1.93
C LEU A 33 -6.74 -6.05 3.30
N TYR A 34 -6.71 -7.07 4.15
CA TYR A 34 -5.97 -7.00 5.42
C TYR A 34 -4.48 -7.28 5.19
N CYS A 35 -3.66 -6.23 5.30
CA CYS A 35 -2.21 -6.31 5.16
C CYS A 35 -1.51 -5.24 6.02
N ARG A 36 -0.17 -5.21 6.00
CA ARG A 36 0.61 -4.23 6.76
C ARG A 36 1.18 -3.16 5.81
N ALA A 37 0.80 -1.90 6.02
CA ALA A 37 1.57 -0.76 5.53
C ALA A 37 2.57 -0.37 6.64
N ASP A 38 3.85 -0.25 6.30
CA ASP A 38 4.93 -0.01 7.26
C ASP A 38 5.97 0.97 6.69
N ASP A 39 6.71 1.63 7.57
CA ASP A 39 7.71 2.64 7.26
C ASP A 39 9.00 2.48 8.07
N ARG A 40 9.25 1.31 8.67
CA ARG A 40 10.53 1.02 9.37
C ARG A 40 11.66 0.91 8.36
N GLY A 41 12.19 2.05 7.94
CA GLY A 41 13.16 2.21 6.87
C GLY A 41 12.47 2.80 5.64
N ASP A 42 12.00 1.94 4.74
CA ASP A 42 11.32 2.37 3.52
C ASP A 42 9.80 2.15 3.62
N PRO A 43 8.99 3.11 3.14
CA PRO A 43 7.54 2.94 2.99
C PRO A 43 7.18 1.73 2.12
N VAL A 44 6.50 0.73 2.69
CA VAL A 44 6.14 -0.53 2.02
C VAL A 44 4.71 -0.98 2.34
N ILE A 45 4.14 -1.75 1.42
CA ILE A 45 2.96 -2.60 1.68
C ILE A 45 3.44 -4.04 1.67
N GLN A 46 3.33 -4.70 2.82
CA GLN A 46 3.73 -6.09 3.00
C GLN A 46 2.51 -7.01 2.84
N LEU A 47 2.63 -7.95 1.91
CA LEU A 47 1.62 -8.96 1.61
C LEU A 47 2.10 -10.34 2.06
N SER A 48 1.20 -11.12 2.66
CA SER A 48 1.45 -12.49 3.11
C SER A 48 0.29 -13.41 2.72
N PRO A 49 0.01 -13.59 1.42
CA PRO A 49 -1.07 -14.48 0.98
C PRO A 49 -0.77 -15.94 1.35
N PRO A 50 -1.80 -16.78 1.57
CA PRO A 50 -1.61 -18.21 1.81
C PRO A 50 -0.83 -18.90 0.68
N LEU A 51 -0.05 -19.93 1.00
CA LEU A 51 0.73 -20.68 -0.01
C LEU A 51 -0.13 -21.43 -1.04
N ILE A 52 -1.41 -21.62 -0.75
CA ILE A 52 -2.40 -22.22 -1.66
C ILE A 52 -3.01 -21.22 -2.64
N SER A 53 -2.66 -19.93 -2.53
CA SER A 53 -3.21 -18.88 -3.40
C SER A 53 -2.85 -19.12 -4.85
N ASP A 54 -3.78 -18.82 -5.74
CA ASP A 54 -3.57 -18.87 -7.17
C ASP A 54 -3.62 -17.45 -7.79
N GLN A 55 -3.59 -17.38 -9.12
CA GLN A 55 -3.59 -16.12 -9.85
C GLN A 55 -4.77 -15.23 -9.49
N SER A 56 -5.95 -15.79 -9.21
CA SER A 56 -7.15 -14.99 -8.91
C SER A 56 -7.00 -14.19 -7.62
N THR A 57 -6.34 -14.77 -6.61
CA THR A 57 -6.02 -14.07 -5.36
C THR A 57 -5.04 -12.91 -5.60
N PHE A 58 -4.03 -13.12 -6.46
CA PHE A 58 -3.09 -12.05 -6.80
C PHE A 58 -3.76 -10.92 -7.60
N ASP A 59 -4.68 -11.25 -8.51
CA ASP A 59 -5.43 -10.26 -9.27
C ASP A 59 -6.33 -9.41 -8.36
N GLU A 60 -6.98 -10.01 -7.37
CA GLU A 60 -7.76 -9.29 -6.35
C GLU A 60 -6.89 -8.35 -5.52
N ILE A 61 -5.77 -8.85 -4.99
CA ILE A 61 -4.81 -8.06 -4.21
C ILE A 61 -4.29 -6.87 -5.04
N GLU A 62 -3.89 -7.13 -6.29
CA GLU A 62 -3.37 -6.12 -7.20
C GLU A 62 -4.42 -5.04 -7.50
N GLY A 63 -5.66 -5.46 -7.80
CA GLY A 63 -6.76 -4.54 -8.09
C GLY A 63 -7.06 -3.61 -6.92
N ILE A 64 -7.13 -4.15 -5.71
CA ILE A 64 -7.36 -3.35 -4.48
C ILE A 64 -6.20 -2.38 -4.24
N ILE A 65 -4.94 -2.84 -4.35
CA ILE A 65 -3.77 -1.97 -4.16
C ILE A 65 -3.75 -0.86 -5.20
N ARG A 66 -4.01 -1.19 -6.47
CA ARG A 66 -4.06 -0.21 -7.56
C ARG A 66 -5.11 0.86 -7.29
N GLN A 67 -6.31 0.45 -6.87
CA GLN A 67 -7.38 1.38 -6.55
C GLN A 67 -6.95 2.34 -5.43
N VAL A 68 -6.50 1.80 -4.29
CA VAL A 68 -6.11 2.63 -3.14
C VAL A 68 -4.95 3.57 -3.46
N LEU A 69 -3.91 3.09 -4.16
CA LEU A 69 -2.76 3.92 -4.51
C LEU A 69 -3.09 4.96 -5.57
N THR A 70 -4.08 4.69 -6.44
CA THR A 70 -4.58 5.69 -7.40
C THR A 70 -5.34 6.78 -6.66
N GLU A 71 -6.24 6.42 -5.74
CA GLU A 71 -6.96 7.38 -4.91
C GLU A 71 -6.00 8.24 -4.06
N ALA A 72 -4.97 7.64 -3.46
CA ALA A 72 -3.98 8.33 -2.65
C ALA A 72 -3.10 9.32 -3.44
N TRP A 73 -3.04 9.20 -4.76
CA TRP A 73 -2.25 10.06 -5.65
C TRP A 73 -3.04 11.29 -6.15
N THR A 74 -4.32 11.40 -5.78
CA THR A 74 -5.22 12.51 -6.11
C THR A 74 -5.38 13.45 -4.92
#